data_AF-A0A2C5YXW4-F1
#
_entry.id   AF-A0A2C5YXW4-F1
#
_cell.length_a   1.000
_cell.length_b   1.000
_cell.length_c   1.000
_cell.angle_alpha   90.00
_cell.angle_beta   90.00
_cell.angle_gamma   90.00
#
_symmetry.space_group_name_H-M   'P 1'
#
loop_
_entity.id
_entity.type
_entity.pdbx_description
1 polymer ?
#
loop_
_entity_poly.entity_id
_entity_poly.type
_entity_poly.pdbx_seq_one_letter_code
_entity_poly.pdbx_strand_id
1 'polypeptide(L)'
;MRIKSQLSEQAGFSSDSGWGCMIRSGQSLLANSIAMLKLGRGWRRGQLRQDERRLVSLFADDPRAPYSIHKFVDYGATACGKYPGQWFGPSATARCIRALVNSHEQSMRVYSTGDSPDVQAPLTPKT
;
A
#
# COMPACT_ATOMS: atom_id res chain seq x y z
N MET A 1 -30.58 -3.22 9.60
CA MET A 1 -30.08 -1.94 10.17
C MET A 1 -28.57 -1.90 10.10
N ARG A 2 -28.01 -1.10 9.18
CA ARG A 2 -26.58 -0.90 8.96
C ARG A 2 -26.16 0.44 9.57
N ILE A 3 -26.30 0.55 10.89
CA ILE A 3 -26.17 1.83 11.61
C ILE A 3 -24.74 2.02 12.17
N LYS A 4 -23.94 0.96 12.31
CA LYS A 4 -22.57 1.05 12.87
C LYS A 4 -21.50 1.51 11.87
N SER A 5 -21.75 1.51 10.56
CA SER A 5 -20.70 1.84 9.57
C SER A 5 -20.60 3.33 9.24
N GLN A 6 -21.59 4.15 9.55
CA GLN A 6 -21.58 5.58 9.20
C GLN A 6 -20.95 6.48 10.27
N LEU A 7 -21.00 6.10 11.55
CA LEU A 7 -20.39 6.88 12.64
C LEU A 7 -18.85 6.82 12.64
N SER A 8 -18.25 5.82 11.99
CA SER A 8 -16.79 5.72 11.85
C SER A 8 -16.24 6.51 10.66
N GLU A 9 -17.09 7.06 9.78
CA GLU A 9 -16.61 7.85 8.63
C GLU A 9 -16.27 9.30 9.02
N GLN A 10 -16.78 9.82 10.15
CA GLN A 10 -16.43 11.17 10.63
C GLN A 10 -15.09 11.24 11.39
N ALA A 11 -14.61 10.13 11.95
CA ALA A 11 -13.30 10.07 12.61
C ALA A 11 -12.38 9.19 11.76
N GLY A 12 -11.38 9.80 11.10
CA GLY A 12 -10.43 9.06 10.27
C GLY A 12 -9.79 7.88 11.02
N PHE A 13 -9.45 6.82 10.29
CA PHE A 13 -8.80 5.64 10.87
C PHE A 13 -7.38 6.00 11.36
N SER A 14 -7.07 5.68 12.61
CA SER A 14 -5.73 5.81 13.19
C SER A 14 -4.95 4.49 13.18
N SER A 15 -5.55 3.41 12.69
CA SER A 15 -4.95 2.07 12.59
C SER A 15 -5.52 1.31 11.39
N ASP A 16 -4.68 0.53 10.73
CA ASP A 16 -5.05 -0.35 9.63
C ASP A 16 -5.33 -1.80 10.04
N SER A 17 -5.38 -2.04 11.35
CA SER A 17 -5.71 -3.35 11.91
C SER A 17 -7.06 -3.84 11.40
N GLY A 18 -7.07 -5.03 10.79
CA GLY A 18 -8.28 -5.67 10.25
C GLY A 18 -8.59 -5.38 8.78
N TRP A 19 -7.88 -4.46 8.10
CA TRP A 19 -8.14 -4.15 6.69
C TRP A 19 -6.90 -3.83 5.84
N GLY A 20 -5.80 -3.39 6.44
CA GLY A 20 -4.59 -2.95 5.74
C GLY A 20 -3.65 -4.05 5.25
N CYS A 21 -3.94 -5.34 5.50
CA CYS A 21 -2.99 -6.43 5.27
C CYS A 21 -2.45 -6.52 3.84
N MET A 22 -3.30 -6.28 2.83
CA MET A 22 -2.86 -6.27 1.43
C MET A 22 -2.00 -5.05 1.10
N ILE A 23 -2.33 -3.88 1.65
CA ILE A 23 -1.51 -2.66 1.50
C ILE A 23 -0.12 -2.91 2.10
N ARG A 24 -0.03 -3.47 3.32
CA ARG A 24 1.25 -3.78 3.97
C ARG A 24 2.07 -4.81 3.19
N SER A 25 1.41 -5.78 2.57
CA SER A 25 2.05 -6.75 1.67
C SER A 25 2.63 -6.05 0.43
N GLY A 26 1.88 -5.12 -0.16
CA GLY A 26 2.35 -4.29 -1.28
C GLY A 26 3.51 -3.37 -0.90
N GLN A 27 3.44 -2.71 0.27
CA GLN A 27 4.54 -1.90 0.80
C GLN A 27 5.81 -2.73 0.99
N SER A 28 5.69 -3.94 1.55
CA SER A 28 6.81 -4.85 1.77
C SER A 28 7.45 -5.30 0.45
N LEU A 29 6.62 -5.63 -0.54
CA LEU A 29 7.06 -5.97 -1.89
C LEU A 29 7.85 -4.80 -2.51
N LEU A 30 7.29 -3.59 -2.48
CA LEU A 30 7.91 -2.39 -3.03
C LEU A 30 9.22 -2.03 -2.30
N ALA A 31 9.23 -2.08 -0.97
CA ALA A 31 10.41 -1.82 -0.15
C ALA A 31 11.54 -2.80 -0.49
N ASN A 32 11.23 -4.09 -0.65
CA ASN A 32 12.20 -5.10 -1.06
C ASN A 32 12.75 -4.84 -2.46
N SER A 33 11.90 -4.46 -3.42
CA SER A 33 12.34 -4.08 -4.77
C SER A 33 13.29 -2.87 -4.75
N ILE A 34 12.95 -1.82 -4.00
CA ILE A 34 13.81 -0.64 -3.84
C ILE A 34 15.13 -1.02 -3.16
N ALA A 35 15.11 -1.90 -2.15
CA ALA A 35 16.32 -2.37 -1.47
C ALA A 35 17.24 -3.12 -2.45
N MET A 36 16.68 -4.01 -3.27
CA MET A 36 17.42 -4.73 -4.29
C MET A 36 18.05 -3.79 -5.33
N LEU A 37 17.33 -2.75 -5.75
CA LEU A 37 17.80 -1.78 -6.74
C LEU A 37 18.86 -0.82 -6.18
N LYS A 38 18.69 -0.32 -4.94
CA LYS A 38 19.54 0.73 -4.37
C LYS A 38 20.67 0.20 -3.49
N LEU A 39 20.44 -0.88 -2.76
CA LEU A 39 21.41 -1.44 -1.81
C LEU A 39 22.07 -2.71 -2.36
N GLY A 40 21.47 -3.32 -3.39
CA GLY A 40 21.94 -4.54 -4.03
C GLY A 40 21.37 -5.82 -3.38
N ARG A 41 21.23 -6.88 -4.17
CA ARG A 41 20.67 -8.18 -3.71
C ARG A 41 21.48 -8.85 -2.58
N GLY A 42 22.79 -8.54 -2.50
CA GLY A 42 23.69 -9.05 -1.46
C GLY A 42 23.56 -8.33 -0.12
N TRP A 43 22.89 -7.18 -0.08
CA TRP A 43 22.77 -6.37 1.14
C TRP A 43 22.06 -7.14 2.26
N ARG A 44 22.52 -6.91 3.49
CA ARG A 44 21.92 -7.39 4.74
C ARG A 44 21.82 -6.24 5.74
N ARG A 45 20.83 -6.33 6.64
CA ARG A 45 20.58 -5.31 7.68
C ARG A 45 21.85 -4.99 8.46
N GLY A 46 22.06 -3.70 8.74
CA GLY A 46 23.22 -3.22 9.48
C GLY A 46 24.45 -2.82 8.64
N GLN A 47 24.55 -3.23 7.37
CA GLN A 47 25.67 -2.87 6.49
C GLN A 47 25.62 -1.39 6.04
N LEU A 48 24.46 -0.94 5.56
CA LEU A 48 24.23 0.41 5.02
C LEU A 48 23.17 1.15 5.84
N ARG A 49 23.46 1.41 7.12
CA ARG A 49 22.45 1.91 8.08
C ARG A 49 21.76 3.20 7.67
N GLN A 50 22.48 4.14 7.05
CA GLN A 50 21.88 5.39 6.61
C GLN A 50 20.93 5.18 5.43
N ASP A 51 21.34 4.40 4.43
CA ASP A 51 20.50 4.11 3.27
C ASP A 51 19.30 3.22 3.64
N GLU A 52 19.49 2.26 4.55
CA GLU A 52 18.41 1.47 5.18
C GLU A 52 17.38 2.40 5.84
N ARG A 53 17.84 3.35 6.66
CA ARG A 53 16.94 4.31 7.33
C ARG A 53 16.22 5.20 6.33
N ARG A 54 16.91 5.70 5.29
CA ARG A 54 16.30 6.49 4.21
C ARG A 54 15.23 5.68 3.48
N LEU A 55 15.53 4.43 3.11
CA LEU A 55 14.56 3.54 2.45
C LEU A 55 13.32 3.31 3.32
N VAL A 56 13.50 2.91 4.58
CA VAL A 56 12.38 2.64 5.50
C VAL A 56 11.54 3.89 5.74
N SER A 57 12.16 5.08 5.80
CA SER A 57 11.43 6.34 5.99
C SER A 57 10.42 6.65 4.88
N LEU A 58 10.59 6.08 3.68
CA LEU A 58 9.65 6.25 2.57
C LEU A 58 8.28 5.57 2.84
N PHE A 59 8.25 4.60 3.76
CA PHE A 59 7.08 3.78 4.08
C PHE A 59 6.51 4.06 5.47
N ALA A 60 7.00 5.10 6.16
CA ALA A 60 6.50 5.47 7.48
C ALA A 60 4.98 5.73 7.45
N ASP A 61 4.30 5.46 8.55
CA ASP A 61 2.89 5.80 8.74
C ASP A 61 2.71 7.30 9.04
N ASP A 62 3.21 8.11 8.10
CA ASP A 62 3.18 9.56 8.10
C ASP A 62 2.65 10.01 6.73
N PRO A 63 1.64 10.89 6.66
CA PRO A 63 1.09 11.37 5.39
C PRO A 63 2.10 12.02 4.44
N ARG A 64 3.27 12.43 4.94
CA ARG A 64 4.37 13.00 4.15
C ARG A 64 5.22 11.93 3.47
N ALA A 65 5.22 10.69 3.98
CA ALA A 65 6.00 9.62 3.38
C ALA A 65 5.32 9.13 2.09
N PRO A 66 6.07 9.02 0.97
CA PRO A 66 5.52 8.83 -0.38
C PRO A 66 4.85 7.46 -0.57
N TYR A 67 5.27 6.45 0.18
CA TYR A 67 4.72 5.10 0.13
C TYR A 67 4.00 4.74 1.44
N SER A 68 3.56 5.74 2.21
CA SER A 68 2.77 5.53 3.43
C SER A 68 1.41 4.92 3.15
N ILE A 69 0.81 4.33 4.18
CA ILE A 69 -0.56 3.80 4.08
C ILE A 69 -1.57 4.88 3.69
N HIS A 70 -1.38 6.11 4.15
CA HIS A 70 -2.18 7.28 3.76
C HIS A 70 -2.17 7.47 2.24
N LYS A 71 -0.99 7.42 1.61
CA LYS A 71 -0.86 7.56 0.15
C LYS A 71 -1.49 6.40 -0.63
N PHE A 72 -1.37 5.18 -0.13
CA PHE A 72 -2.06 4.03 -0.72
C PHE A 72 -3.58 4.18 -0.66
N VAL A 73 -4.12 4.69 0.44
CA VAL A 73 -5.56 4.88 0.64
C VAL A 73 -6.09 6.06 -0.17
N ASP A 74 -5.38 7.20 -0.18
CA ASP A 74 -5.73 8.36 -0.99
C ASP A 74 -5.82 7.97 -2.48
N TYR A 75 -4.79 7.28 -2.99
CA TYR A 75 -4.80 6.83 -4.38
C TYR A 75 -5.88 5.75 -4.60
N GLY A 76 -6.00 4.78 -3.69
CA GLY A 76 -7.01 3.72 -3.75
C GLY A 76 -8.44 4.28 -3.86
N ALA A 77 -8.74 5.37 -3.15
CA ALA A 77 -10.04 6.04 -3.22
C ALA A 77 -10.28 6.63 -4.61
N THR A 78 -9.29 7.36 -5.14
CA THR A 78 -9.41 8.04 -6.45
C THR A 78 -9.39 7.09 -7.65
N ALA A 79 -8.61 6.02 -7.60
CA ALA A 79 -8.33 5.18 -8.78
C ALA A 79 -9.04 3.83 -8.77
N CYS A 80 -9.37 3.30 -7.59
CA CYS A 80 -9.96 1.97 -7.42
C CYS A 80 -11.32 2.01 -6.68
N GLY A 81 -11.77 3.19 -6.23
CA GLY A 81 -12.96 3.33 -5.40
C GLY A 81 -12.84 2.62 -4.04
N LYS A 82 -11.61 2.43 -3.54
CA LYS A 82 -11.31 1.73 -2.28
C LYS A 82 -11.02 2.75 -1.18
N TYR A 83 -11.87 2.78 -0.18
CA TYR A 83 -11.81 3.73 0.93
C TYR A 83 -11.12 3.14 2.16
N PRO A 84 -10.67 3.97 3.12
CA PRO A 84 -10.18 3.49 4.41
C PRO A 84 -11.13 2.46 5.03
N GLY A 85 -10.60 1.40 5.64
CA GLY A 85 -11.42 0.33 6.24
C GLY A 85 -11.91 -0.74 5.26
N GLN A 86 -11.76 -0.54 3.95
CA GLN A 86 -12.10 -1.54 2.94
C GLN A 86 -10.91 -2.42 2.59
N TRP A 87 -11.20 -3.64 2.15
CA TRP A 87 -10.16 -4.57 1.71
C TRP A 87 -9.65 -4.23 0.31
N PHE A 88 -8.33 -4.11 0.19
CA PHE A 88 -7.62 -3.93 -1.08
C PHE A 88 -7.31 -5.29 -1.68
N GLY A 89 -7.64 -5.49 -2.95
CA GLY A 89 -7.19 -6.65 -3.71
C GLY A 89 -5.75 -6.49 -4.21
N PRO A 90 -5.11 -7.58 -4.69
CA PRO A 90 -3.79 -7.51 -5.32
C PRO A 90 -3.74 -6.55 -6.51
N SER A 91 -4.78 -6.53 -7.36
CA SER A 91 -4.86 -5.65 -8.54
C SER A 91 -4.95 -4.18 -8.14
N ALA A 92 -5.87 -3.83 -7.22
CA ALA A 92 -5.94 -2.47 -6.67
C ALA A 92 -4.60 -2.03 -6.05
N THR A 93 -3.95 -2.92 -5.29
CA THR A 93 -2.66 -2.63 -4.65
C THR A 93 -1.54 -2.42 -5.68
N ALA A 94 -1.49 -3.25 -6.73
CA ALA A 94 -0.53 -3.10 -7.82
C ALA A 94 -0.70 -1.76 -8.58
N ARG A 95 -1.95 -1.33 -8.79
CA ARG A 95 -2.27 -0.02 -9.37
C ARG A 95 -1.80 1.12 -8.47
N CYS A 96 -1.98 1.00 -7.15
CA CYS A 96 -1.46 1.98 -6.19
C CYS A 96 0.07 2.08 -6.28
N ILE A 97 0.77 0.94 -6.25
CA ILE A 97 2.23 0.90 -6.40
C ILE A 97 2.67 1.60 -7.68
N ARG A 98 2.05 1.27 -8.82
CA ARG A 98 2.40 1.86 -10.12
C ARG A 98 2.28 3.38 -10.10
N ALA A 99 1.19 3.91 -9.56
CA ALA A 99 0.96 5.35 -9.54
C ALA A 99 1.88 6.08 -8.56
N LEU A 100 2.03 5.57 -7.34
CA LEU A 100 2.89 6.17 -6.33
C LEU A 100 4.35 6.21 -6.81
N VAL A 101 4.85 5.13 -7.41
CA VAL A 101 6.20 5.09 -7.98
C VAL A 101 6.35 6.09 -9.13
N ASN A 102 5.39 6.14 -10.06
CA ASN A 102 5.45 7.11 -11.17
C ASN A 102 5.48 8.57 -10.68
N SER A 103 4.86 8.87 -9.53
CA SER A 103 4.83 10.22 -8.97
C SER A 103 6.10 10.61 -8.20
N HIS A 104 6.87 9.64 -7.70
CA HIS A 104 7.98 9.89 -6.77
C HIS A 104 9.34 9.38 -7.22
N GLU A 105 9.41 8.45 -8.18
CA GLU A 105 10.66 7.77 -8.54
C GLU A 105 10.77 7.49 -10.04
N GLN A 106 11.33 8.46 -10.78
CA GLN A 106 11.45 8.40 -12.25
C GLN A 106 12.38 7.27 -12.76
N SER A 107 13.29 6.77 -11.91
CA SER A 107 14.24 5.72 -12.26
C SER A 107 13.64 4.30 -12.20
N MET A 108 12.45 4.13 -11.61
CA MET A 108 11.81 2.82 -11.46
C MET A 108 10.54 2.75 -12.31
N ARG A 109 10.40 1.67 -13.08
CA ARG A 109 9.21 1.43 -13.92
C ARG A 109 8.43 0.24 -13.37
N VAL A 110 7.13 0.44 -13.17
CA VAL A 110 6.22 -0.60 -12.67
C VAL A 110 5.30 -1.06 -13.80
N TYR A 111 5.30 -2.38 -14.02
CA TYR A 111 4.44 -3.04 -15.00
C TYR A 111 3.47 -3.98 -14.28
N SER A 112 2.21 -3.95 -14.68
CA SER A 112 1.17 -4.86 -14.19
C SER A 112 0.36 -5.35 -15.39
N THR A 113 0.27 -6.67 -15.56
CA THR A 113 -0.48 -7.31 -16.62
C THR A 113 -1.87 -7.68 -16.11
N GLY A 114 -2.91 -7.02 -16.61
CA GLY A 114 -4.30 -7.35 -16.31
C GLY A 114 -5.08 -6.18 -15.73
N ASP A 115 -6.01 -5.65 -16.53
CA ASP A 115 -7.06 -4.76 -16.06
C ASP A 115 -8.29 -5.52 -15.52
N SER A 116 -8.11 -6.77 -15.06
CA SER A 116 -9.22 -7.52 -14.49
C SER A 116 -9.71 -6.83 -13.22
N PRO A 117 -11.01 -6.48 -13.14
CA PRO A 117 -11.59 -5.89 -11.95
C PRO A 117 -11.40 -6.85 -10.77
N ASP A 118 -11.13 -6.28 -9.58
CA ASP A 118 -10.94 -7.05 -8.35
C ASP A 118 -12.04 -8.11 -8.21
N VAL A 119 -11.67 -9.40 -8.27
CA VAL A 119 -12.60 -10.48 -7.90
C VAL A 119 -12.80 -10.36 -6.40
N GLN A 120 -13.85 -9.64 -5.99
CA GLN A 120 -14.36 -9.73 -4.63
C GLN A 120 -14.86 -11.16 -4.44
N ALA A 121 -14.09 -11.98 -3.73
CA ALA A 121 -14.64 -13.19 -3.16
C ALA A 121 -15.85 -12.78 -2.30
N PRO A 122 -17.07 -13.31 -2.55
CA PRO A 122 -18.18 -13.05 -1.67
C PRO A 122 -17.79 -13.53 -0.28
N LEU A 123 -17.92 -12.66 0.72
CA LEU A 123 -17.93 -13.07 2.11
C LEU A 123 -19.14 -14.00 2.28
N THR A 124 -18.95 -15.30 2.13
CA THR A 124 -19.96 -16.26 2.54
C THR A 124 -20.14 -16.12 4.05
N PRO A 125 -21.37 -15.95 4.54
CA PRO A 125 -21.62 -15.99 5.97
C PRO A 125 -21.17 -17.38 6.47
N LYS A 126 -20.26 -17.40 7.44
CA LYS A 126 -19.96 -18.62 8.19
C LYS A 126 -21.27 -19.06 8.87
N THR A 127 -21.86 -20.14 8.37
CA THR A 127 -22.88 -20.93 9.07
C THR A 127 -22.30 -21.55 10.33
#